data_AF-A0A812REN1-F1
#
_entry.id   AF-A0A812REN1-F1
#
_cell.length_a   1.000
_cell.length_b   1.000
_cell.length_c   1.000
_cell.angle_alpha   90.00
_cell.angle_beta   90.00
_cell.angle_gamma   90.00
#
_symmetry.space_group_name_H-M   'P 1'
#
loop_
_entity.id
_entity.type
_entity.pdbx_description
1 polymer ?
#
loop_
_entity_poly.entity_id
_entity_poly.type
_entity_poly.pdbx_seq_one_letter_code
_entity_poly.pdbx_strand_id
1 'polypeptide(L)'
;MSALDRGTTTLVIRSNAKINYDGILFMLDKFCGGTRAFDFVYLPWPKLAIINFVSQEQCAVAHCILSRMVSSESSGLRYVKPAVFQGLGPNLALFCAKSGYDAIQDPGAPRIFVAGTPVPLMLAVNLYVTAELLQRSQAQNVSPDADGDSGRPQMDAGYERTRGSEVPSQRPSLPSCSSSLPTLLADSPPRALPHAPPACGFEVLSQFCV
;
A
#
# COMPACT_ATOMS: atom_id res chain seq x y z
N MET A 1 12.81 17.74 1.26
CA MET A 1 11.69 16.92 0.74
C MET A 1 11.65 17.13 -0.75
N SER A 2 11.93 16.10 -1.55
CA SER A 2 11.87 16.23 -3.02
C SER A 2 10.43 16.48 -3.45
N ALA A 3 10.21 17.52 -4.25
CA ALA A 3 8.90 17.77 -4.85
C ALA A 3 8.53 16.59 -5.75
N LEU A 4 7.25 16.18 -5.75
CA LEU A 4 6.76 15.20 -6.71
C LEU A 4 6.80 15.80 -8.12
N ASP A 5 7.14 14.97 -9.11
CA ASP A 5 7.09 15.37 -10.51
C ASP A 5 5.65 15.68 -10.93
N ARG A 6 5.49 16.59 -11.90
CA ARG A 6 4.17 16.90 -12.47
C ARG A 6 3.53 15.63 -13.05
N GLY A 7 2.24 15.47 -12.79
CA GLY A 7 1.46 14.30 -13.21
C GLY A 7 1.58 13.09 -12.28
N THR A 8 2.29 13.17 -11.15
CA THR A 8 2.35 12.07 -10.19
C THR A 8 1.02 11.91 -9.44
N THR A 9 0.32 10.81 -9.67
CA THR A 9 -0.95 10.47 -9.00
C THR A 9 -0.89 9.16 -8.23
N THR A 10 0.14 8.33 -8.43
CA THR A 10 0.27 7.00 -7.82
C THR A 10 1.49 6.91 -6.93
N LEU A 11 1.28 6.41 -5.71
CA LEU A 11 2.31 6.15 -4.72
C LEU A 11 2.46 4.66 -4.42
N VAL A 12 3.69 4.25 -4.14
CA VAL A 12 4.04 2.95 -3.58
C VAL A 12 4.47 3.15 -2.14
N ILE A 13 3.81 2.43 -1.24
CA ILE A 13 4.09 2.44 0.20
C ILE A 13 4.62 1.07 0.58
N ARG A 14 5.79 1.04 1.23
CA ARG A 14 6.33 -0.18 1.84
C ARG A 14 6.38 -0.03 3.34
N SER A 15 5.92 -1.07 4.05
CA SER A 15 5.92 -1.14 5.51
C SER A 15 6.86 -2.24 6.02
N ASN A 16 7.31 -2.10 7.26
CA ASN A 16 8.01 -3.15 8.02
C ASN A 16 7.00 -4.15 8.62
N ALA A 17 5.77 -3.70 8.89
CA ALA A 17 4.67 -4.51 9.39
C ALA A 17 3.73 -4.98 8.26
N LYS A 18 2.89 -5.97 8.57
CA LYS A 18 1.87 -6.43 7.63
C LYS A 18 0.78 -5.36 7.48
N ILE A 19 0.46 -5.03 6.24
CA ILE A 19 -0.61 -4.14 5.83
C ILE A 19 -1.79 -4.99 5.38
N ASN A 20 -2.99 -4.58 5.75
CA ASN A 20 -4.24 -5.11 5.24
C ASN A 20 -5.09 -3.96 4.67
N TYR A 21 -6.13 -4.31 3.92
CA TYR A 21 -6.99 -3.31 3.29
C TYR A 21 -7.66 -2.39 4.32
N ASP A 22 -8.18 -2.92 5.41
CA ASP A 22 -8.92 -2.10 6.38
C ASP A 22 -7.99 -1.08 7.07
N GLY A 23 -6.77 -1.49 7.40
CA GLY A 23 -5.77 -0.61 8.00
C GLY A 23 -5.28 0.48 7.05
N ILE A 24 -5.04 0.16 5.77
CA ILE A 24 -4.64 1.19 4.80
C ILE A 24 -5.80 2.13 4.49
N LEU A 25 -7.02 1.63 4.34
CA LEU A 25 -8.18 2.45 4.04
C LEU A 25 -8.52 3.38 5.21
N PHE A 26 -8.45 2.88 6.45
CA PHE A 26 -8.59 3.71 7.65
C PHE A 26 -7.52 4.81 7.72
N MET A 27 -6.27 4.47 7.41
CA MET A 27 -5.17 5.43 7.39
C MET A 27 -5.40 6.51 6.31
N LEU A 28 -5.78 6.12 5.09
CA LEU A 28 -6.08 7.08 4.01
C LEU A 28 -7.29 7.95 4.33
N ASP A 29 -8.34 7.38 4.92
CA ASP A 29 -9.53 8.10 5.31
C ASP A 29 -9.20 9.22 6.30
N LYS A 30 -8.42 8.89 7.34
CA LYS A 30 -8.01 9.82 8.39
C LYS A 30 -7.10 10.95 7.91
N PHE A 31 -6.18 10.69 6.98
CA PHE A 31 -5.13 11.64 6.62
C PHE A 31 -5.30 12.30 5.25
N CYS A 32 -6.05 11.68 4.34
CA CYS A 32 -6.13 12.12 2.94
C CYS A 32 -7.51 12.63 2.53
N GLY A 33 -8.46 12.77 3.47
CA GLY A 33 -9.79 13.32 3.17
C GLY A 33 -10.81 12.29 2.69
N GLY A 34 -10.65 11.02 3.10
CA GLY A 34 -11.62 9.97 2.83
C GLY A 34 -11.41 9.20 1.53
N THR A 35 -12.33 8.26 1.27
CA THR A 35 -12.38 7.45 0.04
C THR A 35 -12.53 8.28 -1.24
N ARG A 36 -12.88 9.56 -1.13
CA ARG A 36 -12.98 10.48 -2.28
C ARG A 36 -11.63 10.92 -2.84
N ALA A 37 -10.54 10.70 -2.10
CA ALA A 37 -9.21 11.15 -2.51
C ALA A 37 -8.42 10.14 -3.35
N PHE A 38 -8.90 8.90 -3.45
CA PHE A 38 -8.22 7.83 -4.17
C PHE A 38 -9.22 6.97 -4.94
N ASP A 39 -8.76 6.38 -6.03
CA ASP A 39 -9.58 5.56 -6.92
C ASP A 39 -9.07 4.13 -7.07
N PHE A 40 -7.84 3.85 -6.61
CA PHE A 40 -7.21 2.54 -6.70
C PHE A 40 -6.41 2.25 -5.43
N VAL A 41 -6.66 1.10 -4.81
CA VAL A 41 -5.83 0.56 -3.72
C VAL A 41 -5.54 -0.90 -4.01
N TYR A 42 -4.27 -1.28 -4.03
CA TYR A 42 -3.84 -2.65 -4.29
C TYR A 42 -2.72 -3.08 -3.36
N LEU A 43 -2.87 -4.26 -2.76
CA LEU A 43 -1.90 -4.87 -1.86
C LEU A 43 -1.34 -6.16 -2.50
N PRO A 44 -0.40 -6.04 -3.46
CA PRO A 44 0.20 -7.22 -4.10
C PRO A 44 0.97 -8.11 -3.13
N TRP A 45 1.46 -7.55 -2.02
CA TRP A 45 2.22 -8.26 -1.00
C TRP A 45 1.81 -7.78 0.39
N PRO A 46 1.96 -8.60 1.45
CA PRO A 46 1.59 -8.23 2.80
C PRO A 46 2.26 -6.96 3.35
N LYS A 47 3.30 -6.43 2.71
CA LYS A 47 4.06 -5.25 3.17
C LYS A 47 4.16 -4.15 2.11
N LEU A 48 3.38 -4.26 1.03
CA LEU A 48 3.43 -3.35 -0.11
C LEU A 48 2.01 -2.91 -0.47
N ALA A 49 1.79 -1.60 -0.56
CA ALA A 49 0.56 -1.03 -1.07
C ALA A 49 0.86 -0.09 -2.24
N ILE A 50 0.00 -0.13 -3.25
CA ILE A 50 0.00 0.76 -4.41
C ILE A 50 -1.32 1.52 -4.38
N ILE A 51 -1.26 2.84 -4.44
CA ILE A 51 -2.43 3.70 -4.27
C ILE A 51 -2.41 4.76 -5.36
N ASN A 52 -3.47 4.85 -6.15
CA ASN A 52 -3.69 5.97 -7.07
C ASN A 52 -4.68 6.97 -6.46
N PHE A 53 -4.30 8.23 -6.49
CA PHE A 53 -5.09 9.37 -6.06
C PHE A 53 -5.83 9.96 -7.27
N VAL A 54 -7.01 10.53 -7.02
CA VAL A 54 -7.85 11.10 -8.08
C VAL A 54 -7.19 12.33 -8.70
N SER A 55 -6.37 13.05 -7.93
CA SER A 55 -5.64 14.23 -8.41
C SER A 55 -4.19 14.27 -7.91
N GLN A 56 -3.36 15.02 -8.65
CA GLN A 56 -1.96 15.25 -8.28
C GLN A 56 -1.84 15.98 -6.93
N GLU A 57 -2.76 16.90 -6.64
CA GLU A 57 -2.77 17.67 -5.39
C GLU A 57 -3.01 16.75 -4.20
N GLN A 58 -3.98 15.84 -4.29
CA GLN A 58 -4.26 14.85 -3.25
C GLN A 58 -3.08 13.89 -3.05
N CYS A 59 -2.48 13.43 -4.16
CA CYS A 59 -1.26 12.63 -4.13
C CYS A 59 -0.11 13.35 -3.40
N ALA A 60 0.10 14.64 -3.70
CA ALA A 60 1.15 15.44 -3.08
C ALA A 60 0.93 15.65 -1.58
N VAL A 61 -0.30 15.91 -1.16
CA VAL A 61 -0.67 16.02 0.26
C VAL A 61 -0.43 14.70 0.98
N ALA A 62 -0.91 13.58 0.42
CA ALA A 62 -0.71 12.25 0.98
C ALA A 62 0.77 11.89 1.07
N HIS A 63 1.54 12.13 0.01
CA HIS A 63 2.98 11.90 0.00
C HIS A 63 3.70 12.70 1.09
N CYS A 64 3.35 13.97 1.29
CA CYS A 64 3.91 14.81 2.34
C CYS A 64 3.65 14.22 3.74
N ILE A 65 2.40 13.85 4.03
CA ILE A 65 2.00 13.30 5.32
C ILE A 65 2.70 11.95 5.56
N LEU A 66 2.61 11.04 4.59
CA LEU A 66 3.18 9.70 4.72
C LEU A 66 4.70 9.72 4.81
N SER A 67 5.37 10.62 4.09
CA SER A 67 6.84 10.81 4.20
C SER A 67 7.26 11.29 5.59
N ARG A 68 6.45 12.14 6.24
CA ARG A 68 6.68 12.53 7.65
C ARG A 68 6.49 11.35 8.58
N MET A 69 5.50 10.50 8.32
CA MET A 69 5.29 9.27 9.10
C MET A 69 6.46 8.29 8.98
N VAL A 70 7.04 8.11 7.79
CA VAL A 70 8.24 7.28 7.59
C VAL A 70 9.41 7.73 8.48
N SER A 71 9.52 9.01 8.79
CA SER A 71 10.57 9.53 9.68
C SER A 71 10.33 9.22 11.16
N SER A 72 9.12 8.75 11.52
CA SER A 72 8.77 8.33 12.88
C SER A 72 8.96 6.82 13.01
N GLU A 73 9.86 6.39 13.92
CA GLU A 73 10.16 4.97 14.14
C GLU A 73 8.92 4.14 14.53
N SER A 74 7.96 4.76 15.19
CA SER A 74 6.70 4.13 15.61
C SER A 74 5.69 3.87 14.49
N SER A 75 5.89 4.44 13.29
CA SER A 75 4.89 4.34 12.20
C SER A 75 4.86 2.96 11.54
N GLY A 76 5.97 2.21 11.62
CA GLY A 76 6.16 0.97 10.88
C GLY A 76 6.33 1.15 9.37
N LEU A 77 6.26 2.36 8.81
CA LEU A 77 6.47 2.60 7.38
C LEU A 77 7.97 2.64 7.05
N ARG A 78 8.35 1.94 5.99
CA ARG A 78 9.75 1.86 5.51
C ARG A 78 10.06 2.95 4.49
N TYR A 79 9.20 3.13 3.50
CA TYR A 79 9.31 4.22 2.53
C TYR A 79 7.99 4.47 1.82
N VAL A 80 7.90 5.66 1.24
CA VAL A 80 6.84 6.10 0.33
C VAL A 80 7.55 6.69 -0.89
N LYS A 81 7.18 6.27 -2.10
CA LYS A 81 7.79 6.75 -3.35
C LYS A 81 6.73 6.84 -4.46
N PRO A 82 6.95 7.67 -5.50
CA PRO A 82 6.17 7.60 -6.72
C PRO A 82 6.22 6.19 -7.33
N ALA A 83 5.10 5.72 -7.86
CA ALA A 83 5.06 4.49 -8.65
C ALA A 83 5.67 4.69 -10.04
N VAL A 84 6.10 3.60 -10.67
CA VAL A 84 6.51 3.63 -12.09
C VAL A 84 5.32 3.90 -13.01
N PHE A 85 4.16 3.31 -12.66
CA PHE A 85 2.91 3.45 -13.38
C PHE A 85 2.03 4.49 -12.70
N GLN A 86 1.68 5.54 -13.42
CA GLN A 86 0.87 6.65 -12.93
C GLN A 86 -0.55 6.57 -13.50
N GLY A 87 -1.55 6.74 -12.64
CA GLY A 87 -2.97 6.76 -13.01
C GLY A 87 -3.69 5.41 -12.89
N LEU A 88 -5.02 5.45 -12.80
CA LEU A 88 -5.89 4.29 -12.61
C LEU A 88 -5.77 3.25 -13.73
N GLY A 89 -5.98 3.66 -14.99
CA GLY A 89 -5.98 2.78 -16.16
C GLY A 89 -4.68 1.97 -16.32
N PRO A 90 -3.48 2.61 -16.33
CA PRO A 90 -2.21 1.90 -16.41
C PRO A 90 -1.98 0.90 -15.26
N ASN A 91 -2.37 1.24 -14.02
CA ASN A 91 -2.24 0.33 -12.88
C ASN A 91 -3.20 -0.88 -12.98
N LEU A 92 -4.44 -0.67 -13.45
CA LEU A 92 -5.39 -1.75 -13.74
C LEU A 92 -4.90 -2.65 -14.87
N ALA A 93 -4.38 -2.07 -15.96
CA ALA A 93 -3.82 -2.81 -17.07
C ALA A 93 -2.62 -3.66 -16.64
N LEU A 94 -1.76 -3.13 -15.78
CA LEU A 94 -0.64 -3.87 -15.20
C LEU A 94 -1.12 -5.05 -14.35
N PHE A 95 -2.14 -4.86 -13.51
CA PHE A 95 -2.74 -5.95 -12.74
C PHE A 95 -3.27 -7.05 -13.67
N CYS A 96 -4.06 -6.69 -14.70
CA CYS A 96 -4.61 -7.65 -15.65
C CYS A 96 -3.51 -8.41 -16.41
N ALA A 97 -2.46 -7.70 -16.84
CA ALA A 97 -1.34 -8.30 -17.56
C ALA A 97 -0.52 -9.29 -16.70
N LYS A 98 -0.41 -9.05 -15.38
CA LYS A 98 0.39 -9.88 -14.47
C LYS A 98 -0.39 -11.05 -13.86
N SER A 99 -1.64 -10.82 -13.51
CA SER A 99 -2.45 -11.78 -12.75
C SER A 99 -3.50 -12.49 -13.60
N GLY A 100 -3.79 -12.00 -14.80
CA GLY A 100 -4.88 -12.51 -15.63
C GLY A 100 -6.26 -12.07 -15.13
N TYR A 101 -7.30 -12.41 -15.90
CA TYR A 101 -8.69 -12.05 -15.58
C TYR A 101 -9.29 -12.90 -14.45
N ASP A 102 -8.79 -14.12 -14.24
CA ASP A 102 -9.28 -15.01 -13.18
C ASP A 102 -9.01 -14.42 -11.78
N ALA A 103 -7.91 -13.66 -11.64
CA ALA A 103 -7.54 -13.00 -10.39
C ALA A 103 -8.46 -11.83 -9.99
N ILE A 104 -9.44 -11.46 -10.82
CA ILE A 104 -10.41 -10.41 -10.49
C ILE A 104 -11.29 -10.80 -9.29
N GLN A 105 -11.53 -12.09 -9.09
CA GLN A 105 -12.32 -12.62 -7.98
C GLN A 105 -11.49 -12.82 -6.71
N ASP A 106 -10.17 -12.62 -6.76
CA ASP A 106 -9.31 -12.85 -5.61
C ASP A 106 -9.60 -11.82 -4.50
N PRO A 107 -9.65 -12.23 -3.23
CA PRO A 107 -9.75 -11.29 -2.10
C PRO A 107 -8.58 -10.29 -2.02
N GLY A 108 -7.45 -10.63 -2.66
CA GLY A 108 -6.26 -9.79 -2.78
C GLY A 108 -6.30 -8.81 -3.95
N ALA A 109 -7.30 -8.90 -4.83
CA ALA A 109 -7.42 -8.06 -6.01
C ALA A 109 -7.57 -6.57 -5.64
N PRO A 110 -7.22 -5.64 -6.55
CA PRO A 110 -7.36 -4.21 -6.31
C PRO A 110 -8.79 -3.80 -5.92
N ARG A 111 -8.89 -2.89 -4.95
CA ARG A 111 -10.15 -2.21 -4.61
C ARG A 111 -10.23 -0.89 -5.37
N ILE A 112 -11.33 -0.69 -6.08
CA ILE A 112 -11.56 0.47 -6.94
C ILE A 112 -12.64 1.34 -6.33
N PHE A 113 -12.44 2.65 -6.41
CA PHE A 113 -13.38 3.65 -5.91
C PHE A 113 -13.64 4.69 -7.00
N VAL A 114 -14.90 5.07 -7.18
CA VAL A 114 -15.28 6.17 -8.08
C VAL A 114 -16.09 7.16 -7.27
N ALA A 115 -15.61 8.39 -7.17
CA ALA A 115 -16.19 9.44 -6.32
C ALA A 115 -16.40 9.00 -4.86
N GLY A 116 -15.51 8.15 -4.34
CA GLY A 116 -15.57 7.61 -2.97
C GLY A 116 -16.47 6.38 -2.78
N THR A 117 -17.16 5.93 -3.84
CA THR A 117 -18.00 4.73 -3.81
C THR A 117 -17.22 3.53 -4.32
N PRO A 118 -17.23 2.37 -3.61
CA PRO A 118 -16.61 1.14 -4.11
C PRO A 118 -17.26 0.68 -5.42
N VAL A 119 -16.45 0.31 -6.41
CA VAL A 119 -16.90 -0.18 -7.72
C VAL A 119 -16.37 -1.60 -7.96
N PRO A 120 -17.18 -2.52 -8.51
CA PRO A 120 -16.70 -3.86 -8.88
C PRO A 120 -15.50 -3.79 -9.82
N LEU A 121 -14.46 -4.58 -9.52
CA LEU A 121 -13.20 -4.55 -10.27
C LEU A 121 -13.40 -4.86 -11.76
N MET A 122 -14.24 -5.84 -12.09
CA MET A 122 -14.57 -6.18 -13.49
C MET A 122 -15.14 -4.98 -14.26
N LEU A 123 -16.02 -4.20 -13.63
CA LEU A 123 -16.60 -3.01 -14.25
C LEU A 123 -15.52 -1.96 -14.49
N ALA A 124 -14.64 -1.73 -13.52
CA ALA A 124 -13.53 -0.79 -13.66
C ALA A 124 -12.54 -1.22 -14.77
N VAL A 125 -12.22 -2.52 -14.86
CA VAL A 125 -11.38 -3.04 -15.94
C VAL A 125 -11.99 -2.74 -17.31
N ASN A 126 -13.28 -3.01 -17.48
CA ASN A 126 -13.97 -2.74 -18.75
C ASN A 126 -14.02 -1.25 -19.13
N LEU A 127 -14.05 -0.35 -18.14
CA LEU A 127 -14.13 1.10 -18.38
C LEU A 127 -12.76 1.74 -18.64
N TYR A 128 -11.72 1.29 -17.95
CA TYR A 128 -10.43 2.00 -17.91
C TYR A 128 -9.27 1.26 -18.57
N VAL A 129 -9.41 -0.04 -18.87
CA VAL A 129 -8.35 -0.83 -19.51
C VAL A 129 -8.62 -0.93 -21.01
N THR A 130 -7.84 -0.19 -21.79
CA THR A 130 -7.85 -0.30 -23.26
C THR A 130 -6.87 -1.36 -23.73
N ALA A 131 -7.04 -1.83 -24.97
CA ALA A 131 -6.13 -2.81 -25.58
C ALA A 131 -4.68 -2.30 -25.64
N GLU A 132 -4.48 -1.00 -25.91
CA GLU A 132 -3.15 -0.39 -25.98
C GLU A 132 -2.45 -0.37 -24.61
N LEU A 133 -3.20 -0.08 -23.54
CA LEU A 133 -2.66 -0.10 -22.18
C LEU A 133 -2.27 -1.52 -21.77
N LEU A 134 -3.10 -2.51 -22.10
CA LEU A 134 -2.81 -3.91 -21.82
C LEU A 134 -1.56 -4.39 -22.56
N GLN A 135 -1.43 -4.08 -23.85
CA GLN A 135 -0.27 -4.43 -24.66
C GLN A 135 1.01 -3.79 -24.13
N ARG A 136 0.97 -2.50 -23.74
CA ARG A 136 2.12 -1.80 -23.15
C ARG A 136 2.55 -2.45 -21.83
N SER A 137 1.59 -2.77 -20.96
CA SER A 137 1.86 -3.43 -19.68
C SER A 137 2.46 -4.83 -19.87
N GLN A 138 1.99 -5.60 -20.85
CA GLN A 138 2.57 -6.90 -21.21
C GLN A 138 4.02 -6.75 -21.68
N ALA A 139 4.31 -5.81 -22.58
CA ALA A 139 5.67 -5.58 -23.06
C ALA A 139 6.65 -5.21 -21.93
N GLN A 140 6.19 -4.47 -20.92
CA GLN A 140 7.01 -4.08 -19.77
C GLN A 140 7.21 -5.21 -18.75
N ASN A 141 6.33 -6.22 -18.71
CA ASN A 141 6.53 -7.42 -17.90
C ASN A 141 7.58 -8.38 -18.49
N VAL A 142 7.95 -8.21 -19.77
CA VAL A 142 8.93 -9.04 -20.48
C VAL A 142 10.34 -8.45 -20.39
N SER A 143 10.64 -7.55 -19.44
CA SER A 143 12.01 -7.04 -19.31
C SER A 143 12.98 -8.22 -19.07
N PRO A 144 13.99 -8.38 -19.92
CA PRO A 144 14.71 -9.63 -20.08
C PRO A 144 15.66 -9.85 -18.90
N ASP A 145 15.48 -10.95 -18.17
CA ASP A 145 16.58 -11.66 -17.51
C ASP A 145 17.42 -12.42 -18.57
N ALA A 146 17.67 -11.78 -19.71
CA ALA A 146 18.54 -12.28 -20.78
C ALA A 146 19.70 -11.30 -20.93
N ASP A 147 20.61 -11.34 -19.95
CA ASP A 147 22.05 -11.10 -20.14
C ASP A 147 22.76 -11.23 -18.77
N GLY A 148 22.93 -12.48 -18.34
CA GLY A 148 23.73 -12.83 -17.16
C GLY A 148 24.46 -14.17 -17.30
N ASP A 149 24.44 -14.79 -18.49
CA ASP A 149 25.27 -15.95 -18.84
C ASP A 149 26.52 -15.49 -19.60
N SER A 150 27.29 -14.60 -18.99
CA SER A 150 28.67 -14.36 -19.43
C SER A 150 29.60 -15.13 -18.51
N GLY A 151 29.75 -16.41 -18.82
CA GLY A 151 30.90 -17.26 -18.56
C GLY A 151 31.67 -17.00 -17.27
N ARG A 152 31.35 -17.77 -16.22
CA ARG A 152 32.38 -18.12 -15.24
C ARG A 152 33.38 -19.04 -15.95
N PRO A 153 34.66 -18.65 -16.11
CA PRO A 153 35.69 -19.64 -16.39
C PRO A 153 35.72 -20.62 -15.21
N GLN A 154 35.47 -21.88 -15.52
CA GLN A 154 35.68 -23.03 -14.66
C GLN A 154 37.17 -23.06 -14.31
N MET A 155 37.53 -22.47 -13.17
CA MET A 155 38.86 -22.58 -12.60
C MET A 155 38.89 -23.85 -11.77
N ASP A 156 39.29 -24.93 -12.44
CA ASP A 156 39.67 -26.18 -11.83
C ASP A 156 41.00 -26.00 -11.06
N ALA A 157 41.22 -26.90 -10.10
CA ALA A 157 42.44 -27.09 -9.31
C ALA A 157 42.70 -26.17 -8.09
N GLY A 158 42.21 -26.65 -6.93
CA GLY A 158 43.08 -27.13 -5.84
C GLY A 158 43.78 -26.11 -4.94
N TYR A 159 43.38 -26.04 -3.67
CA TYR A 159 44.31 -25.89 -2.55
C TYR A 159 43.69 -26.27 -1.19
N GLU A 160 44.41 -27.17 -0.53
CA GLU A 160 44.50 -27.60 0.87
C GLU A 160 43.56 -27.11 1.99
N ARG A 161 42.81 -28.09 2.50
CA ARG A 161 42.77 -28.59 3.89
C ARG A 161 43.74 -27.95 4.93
N THR A 162 43.16 -27.21 5.88
CA THR A 162 43.65 -27.05 7.29
C THR A 162 42.39 -26.84 8.14
N ARG A 163 41.85 -27.78 8.93
CA ARG A 163 42.30 -28.41 10.20
C ARG A 163 42.86 -27.42 11.24
N GLY A 164 42.12 -27.25 12.34
CA GLY A 164 42.46 -26.47 13.53
C GLY A 164 41.62 -25.19 13.61
N SER A 165 40.90 -24.83 14.67
CA SER A 165 40.99 -25.28 16.05
C SER A 165 39.67 -25.08 16.76
N GLU A 166 39.38 -26.03 17.64
CA GLU A 166 38.41 -25.92 18.72
C GLU A 166 38.84 -24.80 19.68
N VAL A 167 37.92 -23.89 20.03
CA VAL A 167 37.97 -23.16 21.30
C VAL A 167 36.56 -23.12 21.89
N PRO A 168 36.35 -23.68 23.09
CA PRO A 168 35.09 -23.62 23.82
C PRO A 168 35.00 -22.36 24.68
N SER A 169 33.80 -22.18 25.25
CA SER A 169 33.56 -21.53 26.54
C SER A 169 33.38 -20.00 26.52
N GLN A 170 32.15 -19.52 26.71
CA GLN A 170 31.66 -19.12 28.05
C GLN A 170 30.31 -18.38 27.94
N ARG A 171 29.32 -18.87 28.69
CA ARG A 171 28.14 -18.11 29.14
C ARG A 171 28.60 -17.01 30.10
N PRO A 172 27.93 -15.85 30.06
CA PRO A 172 27.49 -15.24 31.31
C PRO A 172 25.96 -15.19 31.39
N SER A 173 25.50 -15.63 32.55
CA SER A 173 24.13 -15.58 33.06
C SER A 173 23.79 -14.18 33.60
N LEU A 174 22.48 -13.87 33.60
CA LEU A 174 21.74 -12.93 34.49
C LEU A 174 21.81 -11.42 34.16
N PRO A 175 20.81 -10.59 34.58
CA PRO A 175 19.76 -10.85 35.56
C PRO A 175 18.30 -10.67 35.09
N SER A 176 17.45 -11.38 35.83
CA SER A 176 16.01 -11.20 35.91
C SER A 176 15.70 -9.83 36.53
N CYS A 177 14.99 -8.95 35.82
CA CYS A 177 14.39 -7.75 36.39
C CYS A 177 12.90 -8.00 36.60
N SER A 178 12.58 -8.48 37.79
CA SER A 178 11.30 -8.36 38.44
C SER A 178 11.17 -6.98 39.08
N SER A 179 10.23 -6.17 38.59
CA SER A 179 9.62 -5.07 39.36
C SER A 179 8.34 -4.67 38.63
N SER A 180 7.18 -5.12 39.12
CA SER A 180 6.31 -4.36 40.02
C SER A 180 5.52 -3.27 39.30
N LEU A 181 4.22 -3.52 39.19
CA LEU A 181 3.14 -2.57 38.93
C LEU A 181 3.30 -1.26 39.70
N PRO A 182 2.74 -0.17 39.17
CA PRO A 182 1.64 0.43 39.91
C PRO A 182 0.39 0.64 39.06
N THR A 183 -0.69 0.10 39.61
CA THR A 183 -2.08 0.55 39.45
C THR A 183 -2.16 2.07 39.58
N LEU A 184 -2.65 2.75 38.55
CA LEU A 184 -3.21 4.10 38.67
C LEU A 184 -4.63 4.10 38.12
N LEU A 185 -5.55 3.94 39.06
CA LEU A 185 -6.91 4.48 38.98
C LEU A 185 -6.79 5.98 38.71
N ALA A 186 -7.33 6.42 37.58
CA ALA A 186 -7.72 7.81 37.38
C ALA A 186 -9.16 7.81 36.87
N ASP A 187 -10.04 7.92 37.86
CA ASP A 187 -11.41 8.36 37.78
C ASP A 187 -11.55 9.55 36.81
N SER A 188 -12.39 9.40 35.80
CA SER A 188 -12.76 10.50 34.90
C SER A 188 -14.29 10.56 34.80
N PRO A 189 -14.91 11.69 35.18
CA PRO A 189 -16.36 11.81 35.24
C PRO A 189 -17.00 11.84 33.84
N PRO A 190 -18.27 11.39 33.71
CA PRO A 190 -18.98 11.40 32.44
C PRO A 190 -19.25 12.83 31.99
N ARG A 191 -18.66 13.21 30.85
CA ARG A 191 -18.94 14.48 30.17
C ARG A 191 -20.25 14.37 29.40
N ALA A 192 -21.09 15.37 29.63
CA ALA A 192 -22.46 15.51 29.16
C ALA A 192 -22.65 15.28 27.65
N LEU A 193 -23.76 14.62 27.33
CA LEU A 193 -24.40 14.56 26.02
C LEU A 193 -24.91 15.97 25.62
N PRO A 194 -24.51 16.51 24.46
CA PRO A 194 -25.29 17.57 23.83
C PRO A 194 -26.43 16.96 22.99
N HIS A 195 -27.62 17.44 23.34
CA HIS A 195 -28.88 17.39 22.60
C HIS A 195 -28.76 17.30 21.08
N ALA A 196 -29.55 16.38 20.51
CA ALA A 196 -29.98 16.42 19.12
C ALA A 196 -30.89 17.63 18.84
N PRO A 197 -30.76 18.23 17.64
CA PRO A 197 -31.87 18.90 16.98
C PRO A 197 -32.21 18.25 15.61
N PRO A 198 -33.34 18.61 14.99
CA PRO A 198 -34.30 17.68 14.41
C PRO A 198 -34.09 17.34 12.93
N ALA A 199 -34.83 16.32 12.50
CA ALA A 199 -35.03 15.92 11.13
C ALA A 199 -35.52 17.09 10.25
N CYS A 200 -34.74 17.44 9.23
CA CYS A 200 -35.25 17.92 7.96
C CYS A 200 -35.23 16.70 7.03
N GLY A 201 -36.33 16.17 6.52
CA GLY A 201 -37.41 16.91 5.89
C GLY A 201 -37.01 17.26 4.46
N PHE A 202 -36.79 16.26 3.61
CA PHE A 202 -36.69 16.43 2.16
C PHE A 202 -37.53 15.35 1.48
N GLU A 203 -38.83 15.65 1.39
CA GLU A 203 -39.65 15.19 0.28
C GLU A 203 -39.20 15.96 -0.97
N VAL A 204 -38.79 15.25 -2.02
CA VAL A 204 -39.09 15.70 -3.39
C VAL A 204 -39.70 14.53 -4.13
N LEU A 205 -40.99 14.70 -4.35
CA LEU A 205 -41.89 13.95 -5.20
C LEU A 205 -41.45 13.95 -6.67
N SER A 206 -41.81 12.84 -7.32
CA SER A 206 -42.40 12.74 -8.66
C SER A 206 -41.59 13.08 -9.93
N GLN A 207 -41.40 12.01 -10.69
CA GLN A 207 -42.07 11.73 -11.98
C GLN A 207 -41.65 12.43 -13.28
N PHE A 208 -41.82 11.62 -14.32
CA PHE A 208 -41.84 11.85 -15.78
C PHE A 208 -40.47 11.77 -16.46
N CYS A 209 -40.31 11.10 -17.60
CA CYS A 209 -41.23 10.49 -18.56
C CYS A 209 -40.44 9.57 -19.52
N VAL A 210 -41.08 8.49 -19.96
CA VAL A 210 -40.90 7.68 -21.20
C VAL A 210 -39.49 7.24 -21.60
#